data_AF-A0A1V2UJQ5-F1
#
_entry.id   AF-A0A1V2UJQ5-F1
#
_cell.length_a   1.000
_cell.length_b   1.000
_cell.length_c   1.000
_cell.angle_alpha   90.00
_cell.angle_beta   90.00
_cell.angle_gamma   90.00
#
_symmetry.space_group_name_H-M   'P 1'
#
loop_
_entity.id
_entity.type
_entity.pdbx_description
1 polymer ?
#
loop_
_entity_poly.entity_id
_entity_poly.type
_entity_poly.pdbx_seq_one_letter_code
_entity_poly.pdbx_strand_id
1 'polypeptide(L)'
;MKELRRNVNYQYEIDSYSESIQSWLIKIFCQYNIKMNRNLSKILDDIAFFLLISDEHDWDKLSYDLYTKITNKYSYSSDYPLEILSFAKDYYGICNRNCGLRVSQYKLSQKSKKFIKHIYSEYGINLIVWSKYYLEYFYNTITLWPVSHRIVTEKNGKRTCQYNLNATRNTFEISKVLNKLSDSNDASNQLRKNKAILVELLREVTRVHALMEKS
;
A
#
# COMPACT_ATOMS: atom_id res chain seq x y z
N MET A 1 -4.11 -30.76 -21.12
CA MET A 1 -5.36 -29.96 -21.05
C MET A 1 -5.52 -29.20 -19.74
N LYS A 2 -5.51 -29.84 -18.56
CA LYS A 2 -5.71 -29.16 -17.26
C LYS A 2 -4.60 -28.16 -16.90
N GLU A 3 -3.33 -28.51 -17.13
CA GLU A 3 -2.20 -27.61 -16.88
C GLU A 3 -2.17 -26.42 -17.83
N LEU A 4 -2.43 -26.64 -19.13
CA LEU A 4 -2.55 -25.55 -20.11
C LEU A 4 -3.62 -24.52 -19.69
N ARG A 5 -4.79 -24.99 -19.25
CA ARG A 5 -5.87 -24.12 -18.75
C ARG A 5 -5.46 -23.36 -17.48
N ARG A 6 -4.70 -23.98 -16.57
CA ARG A 6 -4.20 -23.29 -15.36
C ARG A 6 -3.24 -22.16 -15.71
N ASN A 7 -2.34 -22.39 -16.67
CA ASN A 7 -1.37 -21.38 -17.09
C ASN A 7 -2.04 -20.22 -17.81
N VAL A 8 -3.00 -20.50 -18.70
CA VAL A 8 -3.80 -19.46 -19.37
C VAL A 8 -4.59 -18.62 -18.36
N ASN A 9 -5.25 -19.25 -17.38
CA ASN A 9 -5.97 -18.51 -16.34
C ASN A 9 -5.02 -17.63 -15.52
N TYR A 10 -3.83 -18.12 -15.20
CA TYR A 10 -2.86 -17.33 -14.46
C TYR A 10 -2.28 -16.18 -15.29
N GLN A 11 -2.07 -16.39 -16.60
CA GLN A 11 -1.65 -15.35 -17.55
C GLN A 11 -2.61 -14.16 -17.54
N TYR A 12 -3.93 -14.41 -17.55
CA TYR A 12 -4.93 -13.34 -17.44
C TYR A 12 -4.87 -12.59 -16.11
N GLU A 13 -4.48 -13.24 -15.00
CA GLU A 13 -4.35 -12.57 -13.70
C GLU A 13 -3.15 -11.62 -13.63
N ILE A 14 -2.18 -11.75 -14.55
CA ILE A 14 -0.92 -11.00 -14.53
C ILE A 14 -0.73 -10.13 -15.78
N ASP A 15 -1.78 -9.93 -16.59
CA ASP A 15 -1.70 -9.21 -17.87
C ASP A 15 -1.23 -7.74 -17.75
N SER A 16 -1.44 -7.15 -16.58
CA SER A 16 -1.14 -5.75 -16.28
C SER A 16 0.32 -5.48 -15.89
N TYR A 17 1.10 -6.54 -15.68
CA TYR A 17 2.54 -6.49 -15.42
C TYR A 17 3.33 -6.42 -16.74
N SER A 18 4.61 -6.06 -16.69
CA SER A 18 5.51 -6.11 -17.85
C SER A 18 5.76 -7.55 -18.31
N GLU A 19 6.09 -7.74 -19.59
CA GLU A 19 6.30 -9.07 -20.18
C GLU A 19 7.40 -9.88 -19.47
N SER A 20 8.46 -9.22 -18.99
CA SER A 20 9.54 -9.84 -18.23
C SER A 20 9.03 -10.37 -16.89
N ILE A 21 8.22 -9.57 -16.18
CA ILE A 21 7.60 -9.98 -14.91
C ILE A 21 6.57 -11.08 -15.14
N GLN A 22 5.76 -10.99 -16.19
CA GLN A 22 4.81 -12.05 -16.54
C GLN A 22 5.54 -13.39 -16.77
N SER A 23 6.60 -13.37 -17.57
CA SER A 23 7.42 -14.56 -17.87
C SER A 23 8.02 -15.17 -16.60
N TRP A 24 8.56 -14.33 -15.71
CA TRP A 24 9.08 -14.77 -14.42
C TRP A 24 7.99 -15.35 -13.51
N LEU A 25 6.83 -14.70 -13.40
CA LEU A 25 5.72 -15.17 -12.59
C LEU A 25 5.20 -16.53 -13.08
N ILE A 26 5.11 -16.74 -14.39
CA ILE A 26 4.74 -18.04 -14.99
C ILE A 26 5.79 -19.09 -14.66
N LYS A 27 7.08 -18.77 -14.78
CA LYS A 27 8.18 -19.69 -14.41
C LYS A 27 8.02 -20.17 -12.97
N ILE A 28 7.83 -19.24 -12.03
CA ILE A 28 7.64 -19.56 -10.60
C ILE A 28 6.37 -20.39 -10.38
N PHE A 29 5.28 -20.04 -11.06
CA PHE A 29 4.03 -20.80 -10.96
C PHE A 29 4.15 -22.23 -11.50
N CYS A 30 4.81 -22.42 -12.65
CA CYS A 30 5.05 -23.73 -13.23
C CYS A 30 5.96 -24.59 -12.35
N GLN A 31 7.02 -24.00 -11.78
CA GLN A 31 8.02 -24.73 -11.01
C GLN A 31 7.54 -25.07 -9.59
N TYR A 32 6.85 -24.14 -8.92
CA TYR A 32 6.53 -24.26 -7.50
C TYR A 32 5.03 -24.30 -7.21
N ASN A 33 4.18 -24.18 -8.24
CA ASN A 33 2.72 -24.13 -8.09
C ASN A 33 2.23 -22.94 -7.23
N ILE A 34 3.01 -21.85 -7.19
CA ILE A 34 2.77 -20.67 -6.36
C ILE A 34 2.46 -19.46 -7.23
N LYS A 35 1.34 -18.80 -6.93
CA LYS A 35 1.00 -17.50 -7.50
C LYS A 35 1.78 -16.41 -6.78
N MET A 36 2.98 -16.14 -7.26
CA MET A 36 3.91 -15.22 -6.61
C MET A 36 3.39 -13.78 -6.61
N ASN A 37 2.65 -13.37 -7.64
CA ASN A 37 2.04 -12.04 -7.72
C ASN A 37 1.16 -11.74 -6.49
N ARG A 38 0.31 -12.69 -6.08
CA ARG A 38 -0.59 -12.53 -4.92
C ARG A 38 0.17 -12.45 -3.59
N ASN A 39 1.28 -13.19 -3.48
CA ASN A 39 2.08 -13.19 -2.28
C ASN A 39 2.87 -11.88 -2.14
N LEU A 40 3.53 -11.44 -3.22
CA LEU A 40 4.29 -10.20 -3.22
C LEU A 40 3.39 -8.98 -3.10
N SER A 41 2.26 -8.93 -3.80
CA SER A 41 1.29 -7.84 -3.67
C SER A 41 0.84 -7.71 -2.22
N LYS A 42 0.46 -8.82 -1.57
CA LYS A 42 0.05 -8.81 -0.16
C LYS A 42 1.16 -8.32 0.77
N ILE A 43 2.41 -8.71 0.55
CA ILE A 43 3.54 -8.22 1.34
C ILE A 43 3.73 -6.71 1.15
N LEU A 44 3.61 -6.21 -0.08
CA LEU A 44 3.72 -4.79 -0.42
C LEU A 44 2.58 -3.97 0.16
N ASP A 45 1.34 -4.49 0.13
CA ASP A 45 0.16 -3.86 0.73
C ASP A 45 0.31 -3.68 2.25
N ASP A 46 1.04 -4.59 2.89
CA ASP A 46 1.35 -4.53 4.33
C ASP A 46 2.57 -3.62 4.64
N ILE A 47 3.16 -2.96 3.64
CA ILE A 47 4.23 -1.97 3.81
C ILE A 47 3.62 -0.56 3.74
N ALA A 48 3.44 0.04 4.92
CA ALA A 48 2.70 1.30 5.09
C ALA A 48 3.18 2.49 4.23
N PHE A 49 4.45 2.52 3.83
CA PHE A 49 5.04 3.62 3.06
C PHE A 49 5.23 3.30 1.57
N PHE A 50 4.92 2.08 1.12
CA PHE A 50 5.24 1.59 -0.23
C PHE A 50 4.75 2.54 -1.34
N LEU A 51 3.50 2.96 -1.28
CA LEU A 51 2.90 3.87 -2.29
C LEU A 51 3.25 5.36 -2.10
N LEU A 52 4.22 5.67 -1.22
CA LEU A 52 4.78 7.02 -1.03
C LEU A 52 6.21 7.16 -1.58
N ILE A 53 6.78 6.08 -2.13
CA ILE A 53 8.14 6.07 -2.67
C ILE A 53 8.21 6.96 -3.92
N SER A 54 9.19 7.86 -3.96
CA SER A 54 9.41 8.78 -5.09
C SER A 54 10.85 8.84 -5.60
N ASP A 55 11.80 8.20 -4.92
CA ASP A 55 13.20 8.19 -5.34
C ASP A 55 13.82 6.79 -5.24
N GLU A 56 15.01 6.63 -5.82
CA GLU A 56 15.72 5.35 -5.83
C GLU A 56 16.23 4.94 -4.45
N HIS A 57 16.51 5.88 -3.53
CA HIS A 57 16.95 5.54 -2.18
C HIS A 57 15.84 4.83 -1.39
N ASP A 58 14.60 5.29 -1.52
CA ASP A 58 13.43 4.67 -0.93
C ASP A 58 13.14 3.30 -1.60
N TRP A 59 13.40 3.15 -2.90
CA TRP A 59 13.34 1.86 -3.59
C TRP A 59 14.40 0.88 -3.08
N ASP A 60 15.64 1.32 -2.89
CA ASP A 60 16.71 0.49 -2.33
C ASP A 60 16.32 0.01 -0.93
N LYS A 61 15.83 0.91 -0.08
CA LYS A 61 15.34 0.56 1.26
C LYS A 61 14.20 -0.46 1.23
N LEU A 62 13.22 -0.26 0.34
CA LEU A 62 12.14 -1.22 0.14
C LEU A 62 12.68 -2.58 -0.31
N SER A 63 13.68 -2.59 -1.20
CA SER A 63 14.24 -3.82 -1.77
C SER A 63 14.79 -4.75 -0.69
N TYR A 64 15.51 -4.22 0.31
CA TYR A 64 16.03 -5.00 1.42
C TYR A 64 14.92 -5.56 2.31
N ASP A 65 13.93 -4.74 2.66
CA ASP A 65 12.78 -5.16 3.48
C ASP A 65 11.95 -6.23 2.76
N LEU A 66 11.71 -6.04 1.46
CA LEU A 66 10.94 -6.96 0.62
C LEU A 66 11.68 -8.29 0.43
N TYR A 67 12.97 -8.22 0.11
CA TYR A 67 13.83 -9.39 -0.07
C TYR A 67 13.88 -10.25 1.21
N THR A 68 14.06 -9.61 2.36
CA THR A 68 14.08 -10.30 3.66
C THR A 68 12.74 -10.98 3.95
N LYS A 69 11.62 -10.28 3.72
CA LYS A 69 10.28 -10.85 3.95
C LYS A 69 9.98 -12.03 3.02
N ILE A 70 10.37 -11.95 1.75
CA ILE A 70 10.03 -12.99 0.78
C ILE A 70 10.92 -14.22 0.93
N THR A 71 12.23 -14.06 1.12
CA THR A 71 13.18 -15.17 1.27
C THR A 71 12.97 -15.99 2.54
N ASN A 72 12.51 -15.33 3.63
CA ASN A 72 12.09 -16.02 4.84
C ASN A 72 10.88 -16.95 4.63
N LYS A 73 10.02 -16.66 3.64
CA LYS A 73 8.83 -17.46 3.33
C LYS A 73 9.07 -18.44 2.17
N TYR A 74 9.88 -18.05 1.20
CA TYR A 74 10.16 -18.76 -0.04
C TYR A 74 11.66 -18.69 -0.31
N SER A 75 12.43 -19.67 0.18
CA SER A 75 13.90 -19.65 0.11
C SER A 75 14.41 -19.47 -1.32
N TYR A 76 13.78 -20.12 -2.30
CA TYR A 76 14.12 -20.02 -3.73
C TYR A 76 13.99 -18.60 -4.32
N SER A 77 13.32 -17.67 -3.62
CA SER A 77 13.27 -16.27 -4.03
C SER A 77 14.61 -15.56 -3.89
N SER A 78 15.59 -16.17 -3.21
CA SER A 78 16.95 -15.64 -3.10
C SER A 78 17.62 -15.42 -4.45
N ASP A 79 17.23 -16.20 -5.45
CA ASP A 79 17.82 -16.23 -6.78
C ASP A 79 17.24 -15.15 -7.72
N TYR A 80 16.22 -14.41 -7.27
CA TYR A 80 15.45 -13.47 -8.09
C TYR A 80 15.35 -12.04 -7.52
N PRO A 81 16.44 -11.44 -6.97
CA PRO A 81 16.35 -10.13 -6.33
C PRO A 81 15.91 -9.02 -7.29
N LEU A 82 16.34 -9.09 -8.56
CA LEU A 82 16.01 -8.07 -9.57
C LEU A 82 14.56 -8.16 -10.02
N GLU A 83 14.03 -9.38 -10.19
CA GLU A 83 12.63 -9.60 -10.56
C GLU A 83 11.69 -9.22 -9.42
N ILE A 84 12.08 -9.44 -8.16
CA ILE A 84 11.32 -8.99 -6.98
C ILE A 84 11.19 -7.47 -6.96
N LEU A 85 12.30 -6.75 -7.17
CA LEU A 85 12.27 -5.28 -7.22
C LEU A 85 11.47 -4.77 -8.42
N SER A 86 11.67 -5.38 -9.58
CA SER A 86 10.96 -5.03 -10.82
C SER A 86 9.45 -5.28 -10.69
N PHE A 87 9.05 -6.38 -10.03
CA PHE A 87 7.67 -6.65 -9.67
C PHE A 87 7.09 -5.54 -8.78
N ALA A 88 7.83 -5.08 -7.77
CA ALA A 88 7.35 -4.01 -6.89
C ALA A 88 7.13 -2.70 -7.65
N LYS A 89 8.02 -2.35 -8.59
CA LYS A 89 7.87 -1.17 -9.46
C LYS A 89 6.65 -1.30 -10.39
N ASP A 90 6.44 -2.46 -11.02
CA ASP A 90 5.25 -2.73 -11.82
C ASP A 90 3.97 -2.64 -10.99
N TYR A 91 3.97 -3.26 -9.81
CA TYR A 91 2.81 -3.27 -8.91
C TYR A 91 2.44 -1.85 -8.44
N TYR A 92 3.44 -1.02 -8.11
CA TYR A 92 3.23 0.39 -7.79
C TYR A 92 2.52 1.12 -8.95
N GLY A 93 2.97 0.90 -10.19
CA GLY A 93 2.34 1.47 -11.38
C GLY A 93 0.91 0.98 -11.59
N ILE A 94 0.64 -0.31 -11.39
CA ILE A 94 -0.70 -0.92 -11.49
C ILE A 94 -1.64 -0.28 -10.45
N CYS A 95 -1.22 -0.14 -9.20
CA CYS A 95 -2.02 0.49 -8.15
C CYS A 95 -2.44 1.92 -8.53
N ASN A 96 -1.51 2.70 -9.08
CA ASN A 96 -1.78 4.07 -9.54
C ASN A 96 -2.76 4.11 -10.71
N ARG A 97 -2.61 3.23 -11.71
CA ARG A 97 -3.50 3.17 -12.88
C ARG A 97 -4.93 2.78 -12.49
N ASN A 98 -5.10 1.81 -11.60
CA ASN A 98 -6.41 1.26 -11.26
C ASN A 98 -7.31 2.21 -10.47
N CYS A 99 -6.73 3.11 -9.67
CA CYS A 99 -7.51 3.94 -8.75
C CYS A 99 -7.65 5.41 -9.16
N GLY A 100 -6.80 5.93 -10.07
CA GLY A 100 -6.84 7.33 -10.52
C GLY A 100 -6.72 8.38 -9.41
N LEU A 101 -6.65 9.66 -9.78
CA LEU A 101 -6.51 10.79 -8.84
C LEU A 101 -7.87 11.46 -8.56
N ARG A 102 -8.94 10.71 -8.28
CA ARG A 102 -10.33 11.25 -8.20
C ARG A 102 -10.58 12.17 -6.98
N VAL A 103 -9.83 13.28 -6.85
CA VAL A 103 -9.82 14.19 -5.69
C VAL A 103 -11.20 14.80 -5.42
N SER A 104 -11.99 15.05 -6.47
CA SER A 104 -13.33 15.63 -6.35
C SER A 104 -14.31 14.78 -5.55
N GLN A 105 -14.05 13.48 -5.40
CA GLN A 105 -14.89 12.57 -4.62
C GLN A 105 -14.80 12.82 -3.10
N TYR A 106 -13.78 13.55 -2.64
CA TYR A 106 -13.50 13.78 -1.23
C TYR A 106 -13.82 15.22 -0.83
N LYS A 107 -14.46 15.41 0.34
CA LYS A 107 -14.81 16.74 0.87
C LYS A 107 -13.60 17.37 1.58
N LEU A 108 -12.55 17.63 0.80
CA LEU A 108 -11.30 18.21 1.26
C LEU A 108 -11.27 19.73 1.07
N SER A 109 -10.50 20.41 1.91
CA SER A 109 -10.17 21.84 1.76
C SER A 109 -9.46 22.11 0.42
N GLN A 110 -9.58 23.33 -0.10
CA GLN A 110 -8.93 23.68 -1.37
C GLN A 110 -7.39 23.60 -1.27
N LYS A 111 -6.83 23.93 -0.10
CA LYS A 111 -5.41 23.76 0.20
C LYS A 111 -5.00 22.30 0.04
N SER A 112 -5.76 21.38 0.64
CA SER A 112 -5.51 19.94 0.57
C SER A 112 -5.64 19.39 -0.84
N LYS A 113 -6.67 19.82 -1.59
CA LYS A 113 -6.83 19.43 -3.01
C LYS A 113 -5.67 19.88 -3.88
N LYS A 114 -5.18 21.12 -3.70
CA LYS A 114 -4.01 21.64 -4.42
C LYS A 114 -2.75 20.87 -4.08
N PHE A 115 -2.52 20.62 -2.78
CA PHE A 115 -1.37 19.84 -2.33
C PHE A 115 -1.35 18.43 -2.91
N ILE A 116 -2.47 17.70 -2.87
CA ILE A 116 -2.56 16.34 -3.42
C ILE A 116 -2.26 16.33 -4.92
N LYS A 117 -2.78 17.29 -5.67
CA LYS A 117 -2.50 17.41 -7.10
C LYS A 117 -1.03 17.72 -7.39
N HIS A 118 -0.42 18.61 -6.60
CA HIS A 118 0.99 18.96 -6.73
C HIS A 118 1.90 17.76 -6.42
N ILE A 119 1.64 17.03 -5.33
CA ILE A 119 2.42 15.83 -5.00
C ILE A 119 2.34 14.78 -6.11
N TYR A 120 1.17 14.62 -6.72
CA TYR A 120 1.02 13.73 -7.86
C TYR A 120 1.75 14.24 -9.12
N SER A 121 1.66 15.54 -9.44
CA SER A 121 2.29 16.08 -10.65
C SER A 121 3.81 16.10 -10.58
N GLU A 122 4.38 16.46 -9.42
CA GLU A 122 5.83 16.60 -9.28
C GLU A 122 6.52 15.26 -8.99
N TYR A 123 5.88 14.39 -8.19
CA TYR A 123 6.54 13.18 -7.65
C TYR A 123 5.90 11.88 -8.10
N GLY A 124 4.78 11.91 -8.85
CA GLY A 124 4.05 10.71 -9.23
C GLY A 124 3.40 9.96 -8.06
N ILE A 125 3.39 10.55 -6.86
CA ILE A 125 2.80 9.94 -5.67
C ILE A 125 1.28 10.19 -5.68
N ASN A 126 0.49 9.12 -5.75
CA ASN A 126 -0.96 9.22 -5.65
C ASN A 126 -1.41 9.01 -4.20
N LEU A 127 -1.53 10.12 -3.45
CA LEU A 127 -1.93 10.09 -2.04
C LEU A 127 -3.31 9.46 -1.79
N ILE A 128 -4.21 9.48 -2.78
CA ILE A 128 -5.53 8.84 -2.66
C ILE A 128 -5.37 7.31 -2.68
N VAL A 129 -4.54 6.79 -3.58
CA VAL A 129 -4.27 5.35 -3.68
C VAL A 129 -3.55 4.88 -2.44
N TRP A 130 -2.48 5.57 -2.04
CA TRP A 130 -1.78 5.28 -0.80
C TRP A 130 -2.74 5.25 0.39
N SER A 131 -3.62 6.25 0.53
CA SER A 131 -4.56 6.31 1.66
C SER A 131 -5.50 5.11 1.73
N LYS A 132 -5.98 4.61 0.58
CA LYS A 132 -6.86 3.43 0.54
C LYS A 132 -6.15 2.17 1.03
N TYR A 133 -4.99 1.87 0.44
CA TYR A 133 -4.19 0.70 0.80
C TYR A 133 -3.69 0.79 2.25
N TYR A 134 -3.22 1.97 2.66
CA TYR A 134 -2.77 2.19 4.02
C TYR A 134 -3.88 1.99 5.04
N LEU A 135 -5.10 2.49 4.79
CA LEU A 135 -6.22 2.29 5.70
C LEU A 135 -6.66 0.83 5.76
N GLU A 136 -6.65 0.10 4.65
CA GLU A 136 -6.92 -1.34 4.65
C GLU A 136 -5.92 -2.10 5.52
N TYR A 137 -4.62 -1.87 5.32
CA TYR A 137 -3.57 -2.44 6.17
C TYR A 137 -3.72 -2.00 7.64
N PHE A 138 -3.96 -0.71 7.88
CA PHE A 138 -4.07 -0.13 9.21
C PHE A 138 -5.23 -0.74 10.00
N TYR A 139 -6.42 -0.84 9.41
CA TYR A 139 -7.59 -1.38 10.12
C TYR A 139 -7.50 -2.90 10.30
N ASN A 140 -6.84 -3.62 9.40
CA ASN A 140 -6.59 -5.05 9.54
C ASN A 140 -5.50 -5.38 10.58
N THR A 141 -4.73 -4.39 11.04
CA THR A 141 -3.57 -4.60 11.91
C THR A 141 -3.73 -3.83 13.22
N ILE A 142 -4.52 -4.40 14.16
CA ILE A 142 -4.83 -3.79 15.47
C ILE A 142 -3.57 -3.37 16.25
N THR A 143 -2.46 -4.10 16.09
CA THR A 143 -1.18 -3.79 16.77
C THR A 143 -0.61 -2.43 16.38
N LEU A 144 -0.99 -1.87 15.22
CA LEU A 144 -0.63 -0.52 14.81
C LEU A 144 -1.40 0.56 15.58
N TRP A 145 -2.59 0.26 16.10
CA TRP A 145 -3.40 1.29 16.75
C TRP A 145 -2.78 1.67 18.09
N PRO A 146 -2.53 2.97 18.37
CA PRO A 146 -2.11 3.40 19.70
C PRO A 146 -3.09 2.90 20.76
N VAL A 147 -2.60 2.42 21.90
CA VAL A 147 -3.46 1.92 22.99
C VAL A 147 -4.48 2.98 23.41
N SER A 148 -4.07 4.24 23.47
CA SER A 148 -4.93 5.40 23.77
C SER A 148 -6.03 5.67 22.75
N HIS A 149 -5.97 5.05 21.56
CA HIS A 149 -6.95 5.21 20.48
C HIS A 149 -7.79 3.94 20.28
N ARG A 150 -7.63 2.92 21.13
CA ARG A 150 -8.43 1.70 21.08
C ARG A 150 -9.64 1.86 21.99
N ILE A 151 -10.83 1.77 21.41
CA ILE A 151 -12.08 1.67 22.15
C ILE A 151 -12.39 0.18 22.27
N VAL A 152 -12.23 -0.35 23.48
CA VAL A 152 -12.53 -1.74 23.78
C VAL A 152 -13.96 -1.81 24.32
N THR A 153 -14.78 -2.65 23.71
CA THR A 153 -16.12 -2.96 24.22
C THR A 153 -16.26 -4.46 24.43
N GLU A 154 -16.96 -4.84 25.48
CA GLU A 154 -17.27 -6.24 25.78
C GLU A 154 -18.78 -6.42 25.81
N LYS A 155 -19.28 -7.34 24.98
CA LYS A 155 -20.71 -7.67 24.92
C LYS A 155 -20.86 -9.17 24.80
N ASN A 156 -21.62 -9.77 25.72
CA ASN A 156 -21.87 -11.22 25.78
C ASN A 156 -20.57 -12.06 25.80
N GLY A 157 -19.55 -11.62 26.55
CA GLY A 157 -18.25 -12.31 26.63
C GLY A 157 -17.37 -12.18 25.37
N LYS A 158 -17.81 -11.44 24.34
CA LYS A 158 -17.01 -11.13 23.15
C LYS A 158 -16.41 -9.73 23.28
N ARG A 159 -15.08 -9.67 23.31
CA ARG A 159 -14.31 -8.43 23.27
C ARG A 159 -14.16 -7.97 21.82
N THR A 160 -14.54 -6.74 21.55
CA THR A 160 -14.33 -6.06 20.26
C THR A 160 -13.49 -4.81 20.47
N CYS A 161 -12.69 -4.45 19.48
CA CYS A 161 -11.82 -3.29 19.51
C CYS A 161 -12.13 -2.42 18.30
N GLN A 162 -12.39 -1.13 18.54
CA GLN A 162 -12.63 -0.13 17.50
C GLN A 162 -11.57 0.97 17.60
N TYR A 163 -11.26 1.59 16.46
CA TYR A 163 -10.33 2.71 16.41
C TYR A 163 -11.05 4.03 16.67
N ASN A 164 -10.51 4.84 17.60
CA ASN A 164 -11.03 6.17 17.92
C ASN A 164 -10.59 7.19 16.85
N LEU A 165 -11.46 7.45 15.88
CA LEU A 165 -11.24 8.45 14.82
C LEU A 165 -11.16 9.90 15.32
N ASN A 166 -11.72 10.18 16.49
CA ASN A 166 -11.76 11.51 17.09
C ASN A 166 -10.45 11.88 17.80
N ALA A 167 -9.48 10.95 17.88
CA ALA A 167 -8.16 11.24 18.42
C ALA A 167 -7.49 12.39 17.64
N THR A 168 -6.96 13.36 18.38
CA THR A 168 -6.37 14.60 17.84
C THR A 168 -4.86 14.51 17.69
N ARG A 169 -4.19 13.67 18.49
CA ARG A 169 -2.74 13.44 18.43
C ARG A 169 -2.47 12.13 17.70
N ASN A 170 -1.40 12.10 16.90
CA ASN A 170 -0.89 10.91 16.21
C ASN A 170 -1.97 10.03 15.52
N THR A 171 -2.98 10.66 14.95
CA THR A 171 -4.06 9.97 14.24
C THR A 171 -3.49 9.14 13.10
N PHE A 172 -3.90 7.88 13.03
CA PHE A 172 -3.42 6.88 12.06
C PHE A 172 -1.90 6.65 12.11
N GLU A 173 -1.21 6.90 13.22
CA GLU A 173 0.24 6.62 13.35
C GLU A 173 1.11 7.16 12.21
N ILE A 174 0.66 8.23 11.56
CA ILE A 174 1.25 8.66 10.30
C ILE A 174 2.69 9.14 10.45
N SER A 175 3.10 9.57 11.66
CA SER A 175 4.51 9.86 11.93
C SER A 175 5.40 8.64 11.76
N LYS A 176 4.95 7.45 12.21
CA LYS A 176 5.73 6.21 12.02
C LYS A 176 5.89 5.88 10.54
N VAL A 177 4.86 6.15 9.73
CA VAL A 177 4.91 5.94 8.28
C VAL A 177 5.92 6.90 7.63
N LEU A 178 5.80 8.21 7.89
CA LEU A 178 6.65 9.22 7.25
C LEU A 178 8.12 9.15 7.70
N ASN A 179 8.40 8.65 8.90
CA ASN A 179 9.76 8.41 9.37
C ASN A 179 10.44 7.21 8.67
N LYS A 180 9.70 6.40 7.90
CA LYS A 180 10.28 5.33 7.08
C LYS A 180 10.79 5.82 5.72
N LEU A 181 10.31 6.96 5.25
CA LEU A 181 10.81 7.56 4.01
C LEU A 181 12.19 8.20 4.23
N SER A 182 12.93 8.42 3.14
CA SER A 182 14.23 9.09 3.17
C SER A 182 14.12 10.54 3.67
N ASP A 183 15.15 11.02 4.36
CA ASP A 183 15.26 12.42 4.77
C ASP A 183 15.80 13.32 3.65
N SER A 184 16.40 12.72 2.62
CA SER A 184 17.14 13.44 1.58
C SER A 184 16.27 13.95 0.42
N ASN A 185 15.00 13.55 0.32
CA ASN A 185 14.16 13.91 -0.83
C ASN A 185 13.08 14.94 -0.49
N ASP A 186 12.80 15.82 -1.47
CA ASP A 186 11.83 16.91 -1.26
C ASP A 186 10.42 16.36 -1.02
N ALA A 187 10.00 15.31 -1.74
CA ALA A 187 8.70 14.69 -1.57
C ALA A 187 8.42 14.31 -0.10
N SER A 188 9.33 13.59 0.55
CA SER A 188 9.20 13.18 1.95
C SER A 188 9.17 14.39 2.89
N ASN A 189 9.97 15.42 2.61
CA ASN A 189 9.94 16.66 3.37
C ASN A 189 8.60 17.40 3.22
N GLN A 190 8.02 17.44 2.01
CA GLN A 190 6.68 17.97 1.78
C GLN A 190 5.62 17.18 2.53
N LEU A 191 5.68 15.84 2.50
CA LEU A 191 4.74 14.97 3.23
C LEU A 191 4.82 15.18 4.74
N ARG A 192 6.03 15.27 5.31
CA ARG A 192 6.25 15.54 6.74
C ARG A 192 5.69 16.92 7.14
N LYS A 193 5.98 17.96 6.37
CA LYS A 193 5.49 19.33 6.62
C LYS A 193 3.96 19.43 6.53
N ASN A 194 3.33 18.60 5.70
CA ASN A 194 1.89 18.64 5.42
C ASN A 194 1.11 17.47 6.06
N LYS A 195 1.60 16.91 7.17
CA LYS A 195 0.95 15.81 7.91
C LYS A 195 -0.55 16.05 8.18
N ALA A 196 -0.96 17.28 8.50
CA ALA A 196 -2.37 17.60 8.73
C ALA A 196 -3.26 17.34 7.50
N ILE A 197 -2.75 17.60 6.30
CA ILE A 197 -3.46 17.35 5.03
C ILE A 197 -3.64 15.84 4.83
N LEU A 198 -2.62 15.05 5.15
CA LEU A 198 -2.70 13.59 5.04
C LEU A 198 -3.72 13.01 6.03
N VAL A 199 -3.78 13.53 7.26
CA VAL A 199 -4.80 13.14 8.25
C VAL A 199 -6.21 13.50 7.78
N GLU A 200 -6.40 14.70 7.20
CA GLU A 200 -7.68 15.10 6.58
C GLU A 200 -8.10 14.11 5.48
N LEU A 201 -7.16 13.75 4.60
CA LEU A 201 -7.40 12.78 3.53
C LEU A 201 -7.80 11.41 4.08
N LEU A 202 -7.06 10.87 5.05
CA LEU A 202 -7.36 9.55 5.64
C LEU A 202 -8.74 9.51 6.32
N ARG A 203 -9.14 10.61 6.98
CA ARG A 203 -10.51 10.74 7.53
C ARG A 203 -11.56 10.72 6.44
N GLU A 204 -11.36 11.48 5.36
CA GLU A 204 -12.31 11.53 4.25
C GLU A 204 -12.38 10.20 3.49
N VAL A 205 -11.26 9.49 3.29
CA VAL A 205 -11.25 8.16 2.69
C VAL A 205 -12.02 7.16 3.55
N THR A 206 -11.79 7.17 4.87
CA THR A 206 -12.56 6.34 5.82
C THR A 206 -14.06 6.65 5.72
N ARG A 207 -14.43 7.93 5.66
CA ARG A 207 -15.84 8.36 5.57
C ARG A 207 -16.50 7.89 4.28
N VAL A 208 -15.83 8.01 3.14
CA VAL A 208 -16.37 7.57 1.85
C VAL A 208 -16.53 6.05 1.81
N HIS A 209 -15.55 5.29 2.33
CA HIS A 209 -15.63 3.83 2.36
C HIS A 209 -16.81 3.33 3.20
N ALA A 210 -17.01 3.90 4.40
CA ALA A 210 -18.14 3.56 5.27
C ALA A 210 -19.52 3.89 4.66
N LEU A 211 -19.59 4.81 3.69
CA LEU A 211 -20.82 5.11 2.95
C LEU A 211 -21.09 4.09 1.85
N MET A 212 -20.05 3.55 1.21
CA MET A 212 -20.18 2.53 0.16
C MET A 212 -20.56 1.15 0.70
N GLU A 213 -20.19 0.82 1.94
CA GLU A 213 -20.60 -0.43 2.60
C GLU A 213 -22.07 -0.42 3.07
N LYS A 214 -22.70 0.77 3.12
CA LYS A 214 -24.08 0.95 3.58
C LYS A 214 -25.10 1.15 2.46
N SER A 215 -24.65 1.27 1.21
CA SER A 215 -25.47 1.46 0.00
C SER A 215 -25.64 0.15 -0.75
#